data_AF-A0A8E2FDH4-F1
#
_entry.id   AF-A0A8E2FDH4-F1
#
_cell.length_a   1.000
_cell.length_b   1.000
_cell.length_c   1.000
_cell.angle_alpha   90.00
_cell.angle_beta   90.00
_cell.angle_gamma   90.00
#
_symmetry.space_group_name_H-M   'P 1'
#
loop_
_entity.id
_entity.type
_entity.pdbx_description
1 polymer ?
#
loop_
_entity_poly.entity_id
_entity_poly.type
_entity_poly.pdbx_seq_one_letter_code
_entity_poly.pdbx_strand_id
1 'polypeptide(L)'
;MSDNAGQTGISNGDRIEKGTPLSHTVTNVSISPELFEKLYLNPKTPHAGDYEKRFANATPLGFLGFVISTFTFSMVLMGWGGASGLPAVAGIFFFTGPVLLLLSTIFLWIQAQFFPMMVCGLFCVFWLSFGLLQLPTLGLAAAYSTAGDASAGAASEEYNAVVALYLLVWGFALFTFWIFTLRINAVFAGIFGFVTVGAWVLSGAYWKVSRGEYGMAGKLQKTGGALLFIVAVLGWYMIFVMMAAEMRLTVNLPVGDLSHFWRRTDVELAQMEKEE
;
A
#
# COMPACT_ATOMS: atom_id res chain seq x y z
N MET A 1 79.87 -14.61 18.37
CA MET A 1 80.08 -15.33 17.10
C MET A 1 79.96 -16.81 17.41
N SER A 2 78.73 -17.36 17.43
CA SER A 2 77.93 -17.87 16.30
C SER A 2 78.29 -19.32 15.93
N ASP A 3 77.25 -20.16 15.95
CA ASP A 3 76.99 -21.38 15.16
C ASP A 3 77.50 -22.77 15.61
N ASN A 4 76.59 -23.49 16.27
CA ASN A 4 75.85 -24.71 15.84
C ASN A 4 76.55 -25.84 15.04
N ALA A 5 76.54 -27.06 15.60
CA ALA A 5 76.41 -28.39 14.98
C ALA A 5 76.64 -29.44 16.10
N GLY A 6 75.99 -30.60 16.26
CA GLY A 6 74.92 -31.35 15.61
C GLY A 6 74.86 -32.73 16.31
N GLN A 7 73.65 -33.29 16.47
CA GLN A 7 73.24 -34.72 16.47
C GLN A 7 74.30 -35.83 16.78
N THR A 8 74.09 -36.82 17.65
CA THR A 8 73.06 -37.91 17.64
C THR A 8 73.24 -38.82 18.87
N GLY A 9 72.17 -39.51 19.37
CA GLY A 9 72.37 -40.74 20.16
C GLY A 9 71.29 -41.23 21.16
N ILE A 10 70.06 -41.45 20.68
CA ILE A 10 68.99 -42.40 21.10
C ILE A 10 69.16 -43.22 22.41
N SER A 11 68.15 -43.16 23.30
CA SER A 11 67.47 -44.35 23.90
C SER A 11 66.24 -44.01 24.77
N ASN A 12 65.07 -44.40 24.23
CA ASN A 12 63.83 -44.88 24.86
C ASN A 12 63.35 -44.37 26.23
N GLY A 13 62.19 -43.73 26.19
CA GLY A 13 61.24 -43.66 27.31
C GLY A 13 59.87 -43.21 26.80
N ASP A 14 58.98 -44.18 26.59
CA ASP A 14 57.58 -44.04 26.18
C ASP A 14 56.85 -42.85 26.80
N ARG A 15 56.18 -42.05 25.95
CA ARG A 15 54.94 -41.32 26.28
C ARG A 15 54.31 -40.76 25.01
N ILE A 16 53.49 -41.58 24.35
CA ILE A 16 52.54 -41.11 23.35
C ILE A 16 51.40 -40.42 24.11
N GLU A 17 51.34 -39.10 24.04
CA GLU A 17 50.17 -38.33 24.46
C GLU A 17 48.97 -38.75 23.61
N LYS A 18 47.90 -39.19 24.28
CA LYS A 18 46.61 -39.51 23.66
C LYS A 18 46.12 -38.29 22.88
N GLY A 19 46.02 -38.43 21.56
CA GLY A 19 45.32 -37.46 20.72
C GLY A 19 43.91 -37.18 21.25
N THR A 20 43.53 -35.91 21.23
CA THR A 20 42.18 -35.43 21.51
C THR A 20 41.16 -36.25 20.72
N PRO A 21 40.11 -36.80 21.35
CA PRO A 21 39.11 -37.53 20.59
C PRO A 21 38.42 -36.55 19.63
N LEU A 22 38.35 -36.92 18.35
CA LEU A 22 37.55 -36.21 17.36
C LEU A 22 36.10 -36.19 17.85
N SER A 23 35.65 -35.03 18.33
CA SER A 23 34.24 -34.80 18.63
C SER A 23 33.51 -34.83 17.29
N HIS A 24 32.67 -35.84 17.08
CA HIS A 24 31.70 -35.81 16.00
C HIS A 24 30.75 -34.64 16.25
N THR A 25 30.91 -33.55 15.49
CA THR A 25 29.88 -32.52 15.42
C THR A 25 28.67 -33.16 14.76
N VAL A 26 27.65 -33.47 15.58
CA VAL A 26 26.36 -33.94 15.09
C VAL A 26 25.71 -32.81 14.30
N THR A 27 25.84 -32.83 12.97
CA THR A 27 25.10 -31.96 12.04
C THR A 27 23.67 -32.45 11.87
N ASN A 28 22.92 -32.57 12.96
CA ASN A 28 21.46 -32.61 12.89
C ASN A 28 20.95 -31.28 13.44
N VAL A 29 21.10 -30.23 12.64
CA VAL A 29 20.26 -29.05 12.81
C VAL A 29 18.88 -29.47 12.33
N SER A 30 18.02 -29.90 13.25
CA SER A 30 16.60 -30.09 12.94
C SER A 30 15.99 -28.70 12.74
N ILE A 31 15.91 -28.28 11.49
CA ILE A 31 15.18 -27.07 11.11
C ILE A 31 13.70 -27.34 11.43
N SER A 32 13.07 -26.50 12.25
CA SER A 32 11.63 -26.63 12.49
C SER A 32 10.87 -26.43 11.17
N PRO A 33 9.71 -27.07 10.98
CA PRO A 33 8.90 -26.88 9.77
C PRO A 33 8.62 -25.39 9.48
N GLU A 34 8.43 -24.58 10.54
CA GLU A 34 8.20 -23.13 10.46
C GLU A 34 9.45 -22.35 10.02
N LEU A 35 10.65 -22.77 10.44
CA LEU A 35 11.91 -22.17 10.02
C LEU A 35 12.25 -22.55 8.58
N PHE A 36 11.94 -23.78 8.16
CA PHE A 36 12.04 -24.21 6.77
C PHE A 36 11.09 -23.41 5.88
N GLU A 37 9.84 -23.22 6.32
CA GLU A 37 8.84 -22.40 5.62
C GLU A 37 9.30 -20.95 5.48
N LYS A 38 9.86 -20.35 6.53
CA LYS A 38 10.40 -18.98 6.48
C LYS A 38 11.67 -18.86 5.63
N LEU A 39 12.58 -19.84 5.64
CA LEU A 39 13.81 -19.78 4.82
C LEU A 39 13.56 -20.04 3.34
N TYR A 40 12.63 -20.94 2.99
CA TYR A 40 12.42 -21.37 1.61
C TYR A 40 11.18 -20.75 0.94
N LEU A 41 10.15 -20.35 1.70
CA LEU A 41 8.93 -19.75 1.13
C LEU A 41 8.85 -18.23 1.31
N ASN A 42 9.65 -17.64 2.20
CA ASN A 42 9.61 -16.19 2.42
C ASN A 42 10.98 -15.62 2.83
N PRO A 43 11.97 -15.61 1.91
CA PRO A 43 13.27 -15.01 2.22
C PRO A 43 13.04 -13.52 2.47
N LYS A 44 13.06 -13.11 3.74
CA LYS A 44 13.26 -11.70 4.09
C LYS A 44 14.68 -11.37 3.64
N THR A 45 14.79 -10.81 2.44
CA THR A 45 16.07 -10.37 1.89
C THR A 45 16.67 -9.33 2.85
N PRO A 46 17.79 -9.61 3.53
CA PRO A 46 18.41 -8.67 4.46
C PRO A 46 19.15 -7.52 3.74
N HIS A 47 18.93 -7.36 2.43
CA HIS A 47 19.63 -6.40 1.59
C HIS A 47 18.63 -5.44 0.95
N ALA A 48 18.10 -4.51 1.74
CA ALA A 48 17.57 -3.24 1.23
C ALA A 48 18.69 -2.30 0.69
N GLY A 49 19.84 -2.85 0.28
CA GLY A 49 21.10 -2.10 0.20
C GLY A 49 21.48 -1.53 -1.18
N ASP A 50 20.95 -2.06 -2.29
CA ASP A 50 21.40 -1.67 -3.64
C ASP A 50 20.35 -0.96 -4.50
N TYR A 51 19.06 -1.22 -4.31
CA TYR A 51 18.02 -0.64 -5.16
C TYR A 51 17.75 0.84 -4.91
N GLU A 52 17.80 1.27 -3.64
CA GLU A 52 17.61 2.67 -3.23
C GLU A 52 18.68 3.60 -3.80
N LYS A 53 19.87 3.08 -4.12
CA LYS A 53 20.96 3.82 -4.78
C LYS A 53 20.89 3.76 -6.30
N ARG A 54 20.14 2.82 -6.86
CA ARG A 54 20.13 2.51 -8.30
C ARG A 54 18.93 3.10 -9.04
N PHE A 55 17.79 3.25 -8.38
CA PHE A 55 16.54 3.66 -9.00
C PHE A 55 15.87 4.81 -8.25
N ALA A 56 15.22 5.71 -9.00
CA ALA A 56 14.44 6.80 -8.42
C ALA A 56 13.23 6.26 -7.64
N ASN A 57 12.89 6.88 -6.50
CA ASN A 57 11.71 6.52 -5.72
C ASN A 57 10.42 6.72 -6.52
N ALA A 58 9.67 5.65 -6.75
CA ALA A 58 8.44 5.70 -7.55
C ALA A 58 7.18 6.02 -6.73
N THR A 59 7.28 6.16 -5.41
CA THR A 59 6.13 6.50 -4.53
C THR A 59 5.52 7.87 -4.86
N PRO A 60 6.31 8.95 -5.05
CA PRO A 60 5.75 10.27 -5.39
C PRO A 60 4.97 10.27 -6.70
N LEU A 61 5.41 9.46 -7.68
CA LEU A 61 4.72 9.32 -8.97
C LEU A 61 3.31 8.75 -8.79
N GLY A 62 3.15 7.72 -7.94
CA GLY A 62 1.86 7.08 -7.69
C GLY A 62 0.93 8.01 -6.92
N PHE A 63 1.46 8.72 -5.93
CA PHE A 63 0.73 9.77 -5.23
C PHE A 63 0.29 10.89 -6.18
N LEU A 64 1.12 11.33 -7.12
CA LEU A 64 0.75 12.38 -8.06
C LEU A 64 -0.53 12.00 -8.84
N GLY A 65 -0.59 10.78 -9.39
CA GLY A 65 -1.78 10.29 -10.08
C GLY A 65 -2.99 10.18 -9.15
N PHE A 66 -2.82 9.53 -8.00
CA PHE A 66 -3.89 9.39 -7.01
C PHE A 66 -4.46 10.75 -6.59
N VAL A 67 -3.61 11.70 -6.25
CA VAL A 67 -4.07 12.95 -5.66
C VAL A 67 -4.71 13.84 -6.71
N ILE A 68 -4.17 14.00 -7.92
CA ILE A 68 -4.82 14.82 -8.95
C ILE A 68 -6.23 14.29 -9.27
N SER A 69 -6.37 12.96 -9.41
CA SER A 69 -7.67 12.34 -9.65
C SER A 69 -8.61 12.52 -8.45
N THR A 70 -8.13 12.28 -7.22
CA THR A 70 -8.96 12.40 -6.00
C THR A 70 -9.38 13.85 -5.73
N PHE A 71 -8.50 14.82 -5.94
CA PHE A 71 -8.79 16.24 -5.78
C PHE A 71 -9.90 16.66 -6.76
N THR A 72 -9.76 16.28 -8.03
CA THR A 72 -10.78 16.56 -9.07
C THR A 72 -12.11 15.90 -8.73
N PHE A 73 -12.09 14.60 -8.42
CA PHE A 73 -13.29 13.82 -8.08
C PHE A 73 -14.04 14.39 -6.88
N SER A 74 -13.33 14.71 -5.80
CA SER A 74 -13.92 15.26 -4.58
C SER A 74 -14.60 16.62 -4.81
N MET A 75 -13.96 17.54 -5.56
CA MET A 75 -14.55 18.83 -5.90
C MET A 75 -15.83 18.70 -6.74
N VAL A 76 -15.86 17.73 -7.67
CA VAL A 76 -17.07 17.43 -8.45
C VAL A 76 -18.18 16.88 -7.55
N LEU A 77 -17.88 15.93 -6.66
CA LEU A 77 -18.89 15.37 -5.74
C LEU A 77 -19.47 16.42 -4.78
N MET A 78 -18.66 17.41 -4.37
CA MET A 78 -19.10 18.54 -3.55
C MET A 78 -19.90 19.60 -4.33
N GLY A 79 -19.85 19.56 -5.66
CA GLY A 79 -20.60 20.46 -6.55
C GLY A 79 -19.99 21.85 -6.69
N TRP A 80 -18.66 21.98 -6.59
CA TRP A 80 -17.97 23.27 -6.71
C TRP A 80 -18.26 23.93 -8.06
N GLY A 81 -18.55 25.23 -8.05
CA GLY A 81 -18.86 25.98 -9.27
C GLY A 81 -20.07 25.48 -10.06
N GLY A 82 -20.96 24.68 -9.44
CA GLY A 82 -22.07 24.04 -10.13
C GLY A 82 -21.72 22.75 -10.86
N ALA A 83 -20.53 22.18 -10.61
CA ALA A 83 -20.14 20.90 -11.20
C ALA A 83 -21.12 19.77 -10.81
N SER A 84 -21.45 18.93 -11.79
CA SER A 84 -22.32 17.76 -11.59
C SER A 84 -21.97 16.67 -12.58
N GLY A 85 -21.88 15.43 -12.10
CA GLY A 85 -21.48 14.30 -12.91
C GLY A 85 -19.98 14.31 -13.25
N LEU A 86 -19.47 13.13 -13.61
CA LEU A 86 -18.06 12.86 -13.84
C LEU A 86 -17.64 12.63 -15.31
N PRO A 87 -18.54 12.46 -16.33
CA PRO A 87 -18.10 12.19 -17.70
C PRO A 87 -17.14 13.23 -18.29
N ALA A 88 -17.29 14.51 -17.93
CA ALA A 88 -16.40 15.59 -18.40
C ALA A 88 -14.94 15.40 -17.96
N VAL A 89 -14.72 14.66 -16.87
CA VAL A 89 -13.40 14.32 -16.33
C VAL A 89 -13.12 12.82 -16.40
N ALA A 90 -13.80 12.07 -17.29
CA ALA A 90 -13.62 10.62 -17.42
C ALA A 90 -12.13 10.21 -17.58
N GLY A 91 -11.31 11.06 -18.21
CA GLY A 91 -9.87 10.86 -18.36
C GLY A 91 -9.10 10.64 -17.04
N ILE A 92 -9.57 11.17 -15.91
CA ILE A 92 -8.90 10.97 -14.61
C ILE A 92 -8.97 9.51 -14.13
N PHE A 93 -9.98 8.77 -14.59
CA PHE A 93 -10.21 7.36 -14.24
C PHE A 93 -9.44 6.37 -15.10
N PHE A 94 -8.84 6.82 -16.21
CA PHE A 94 -8.13 5.93 -17.16
C PHE A 94 -6.68 6.34 -17.38
N PHE A 95 -6.39 7.64 -17.38
CA PHE A 95 -5.06 8.16 -17.68
C PHE A 95 -4.40 8.73 -16.44
N THR A 96 -4.85 9.89 -15.93
CA THR A 96 -4.13 10.63 -14.88
C THR A 96 -3.89 9.80 -13.63
N GLY A 97 -4.92 9.16 -13.09
CA GLY A 97 -4.78 8.31 -11.90
C GLY A 97 -4.11 6.98 -12.23
N PRO A 98 -4.74 6.11 -13.02
CA PRO A 98 -4.27 4.74 -13.20
C PRO A 98 -2.92 4.58 -13.89
N VAL A 99 -2.58 5.40 -14.89
CA VAL A 99 -1.30 5.20 -15.60
C VAL A 99 -0.14 5.44 -14.64
N LEU A 100 -0.20 6.52 -13.86
CA LEU A 100 0.83 6.82 -12.87
C LEU A 100 0.85 5.77 -11.74
N LEU A 101 -0.31 5.36 -11.25
CA LEU A 101 -0.42 4.32 -10.23
C LEU A 101 0.08 2.95 -10.72
N LEU A 102 -0.21 2.55 -11.95
CA LEU A 102 0.25 1.29 -12.54
C LEU A 102 1.76 1.29 -12.71
N LEU A 103 2.32 2.36 -13.27
CA LEU A 103 3.77 2.51 -13.43
C LEU A 103 4.47 2.48 -12.07
N SER A 104 3.95 3.20 -11.07
CA SER A 104 4.47 3.14 -9.71
C SER A 104 4.37 1.74 -9.11
N THR A 105 3.27 1.01 -9.35
CA THR A 105 3.14 -0.38 -8.89
C THR A 105 4.28 -1.24 -9.45
N ILE A 106 4.56 -1.15 -10.75
CA ILE A 106 5.64 -1.91 -11.41
C ILE A 106 7.01 -1.51 -10.86
N PHE A 107 7.29 -0.21 -10.75
CA PHE A 107 8.59 0.27 -10.28
C PHE A 107 8.82 -0.04 -8.79
N LEU A 108 7.80 0.09 -7.95
CA LEU A 108 7.88 -0.24 -6.53
C LEU A 108 8.04 -1.75 -6.30
N TRP A 109 7.44 -2.58 -7.16
CA TRP A 109 7.70 -4.02 -7.17
C TRP A 109 9.17 -4.34 -7.47
N ILE A 110 9.75 -3.71 -8.50
CA ILE A 110 11.17 -3.86 -8.85
C ILE A 110 12.08 -3.39 -7.71
N GLN A 111 11.67 -2.36 -6.97
CA GLN A 111 12.38 -1.83 -5.79
C GLN A 111 12.11 -2.63 -4.50
N ALA A 112 11.33 -3.70 -4.55
CA ALA A 112 10.89 -4.49 -3.40
C ALA A 112 10.18 -3.68 -2.29
N GLN A 113 9.53 -2.58 -2.65
CA GLN A 113 8.76 -1.71 -1.74
C GLN A 113 7.32 -2.22 -1.62
N PHE A 114 7.13 -3.30 -0.83
CA PHE A 114 5.88 -4.05 -0.76
C PHE A 114 4.64 -3.20 -0.44
N PHE A 115 4.66 -2.42 0.64
CA PHE A 115 3.46 -1.70 1.08
C PHE A 115 3.04 -0.61 0.08
N PRO A 116 3.92 0.32 -0.35
CA PRO A 116 3.59 1.30 -1.39
C PRO A 116 3.16 0.67 -2.73
N MET A 117 3.78 -0.46 -3.13
CA MET A 117 3.37 -1.23 -4.32
C MET A 117 1.91 -1.69 -4.19
N MET A 118 1.55 -2.33 -3.06
CA MET A 118 0.18 -2.78 -2.79
C MET A 118 -0.83 -1.63 -2.83
N VAL A 119 -0.46 -0.47 -2.25
CA VAL A 119 -1.29 0.74 -2.27
C VAL A 119 -1.52 1.25 -3.69
N CYS A 120 -0.46 1.37 -4.49
CA CYS A 120 -0.56 1.87 -5.86
C CYS A 120 -1.42 0.93 -6.73
N GLY A 121 -1.22 -0.38 -6.60
CA GLY A 121 -1.99 -1.38 -7.35
C GLY A 121 -3.47 -1.36 -6.99
N LEU A 122 -3.78 -1.28 -5.69
CA LEU A 122 -5.15 -1.19 -5.17
C LEU A 122 -5.89 0.01 -5.78
N PHE A 123 -5.31 1.20 -5.69
CA PHE A 123 -5.96 2.41 -6.21
C PHE A 123 -6.00 2.44 -7.74
N CYS A 124 -5.01 1.88 -8.43
CA CYS A 124 -5.04 1.77 -9.89
C CYS A 124 -6.30 1.01 -10.35
N VAL A 125 -6.51 -0.18 -9.78
CA VAL A 125 -7.65 -1.03 -10.13
C VAL A 125 -8.98 -0.39 -9.71
N PHE A 126 -9.01 0.31 -8.56
CA PHE A 126 -10.19 1.09 -8.17
C PHE A 126 -10.56 2.13 -9.23
N TRP A 127 -9.62 2.99 -9.62
CA TRP A 127 -9.87 4.06 -10.60
C TRP A 127 -10.31 3.49 -11.95
N LEU A 128 -9.64 2.45 -12.44
CA LEU A 128 -10.00 1.81 -13.72
C LEU A 128 -11.40 1.19 -13.67
N SER A 129 -11.69 0.40 -12.62
CA SER A 129 -12.97 -0.32 -12.52
C SER A 129 -14.14 0.62 -12.24
N PHE A 130 -13.98 1.60 -11.35
CA PHE A 130 -15.00 2.63 -11.09
C PHE A 130 -15.16 3.58 -12.30
N GLY A 131 -14.09 3.80 -13.06
CA GLY A 131 -14.09 4.56 -14.30
C GLY A 131 -15.04 4.01 -15.37
N LEU A 132 -15.20 2.68 -15.43
CA LEU A 132 -16.14 2.05 -16.37
C LEU A 132 -17.59 2.52 -16.14
N LEU A 133 -17.97 2.82 -14.90
CA LEU A 133 -19.30 3.37 -14.59
C LEU A 133 -19.51 4.76 -15.20
N GLN A 134 -18.43 5.47 -15.54
CA GLN A 134 -18.45 6.82 -16.10
C GLN A 134 -18.50 6.85 -17.63
N LEU A 135 -18.48 5.68 -18.29
CA LEU A 135 -18.53 5.55 -19.74
C LEU A 135 -19.94 5.14 -20.20
N PRO A 136 -20.77 6.08 -20.69
CA PRO A 136 -22.13 5.77 -21.11
C PRO A 136 -22.19 4.75 -22.26
N THR A 137 -21.13 4.69 -23.08
CA THR A 137 -21.00 3.79 -24.23
C THR A 137 -20.98 2.31 -23.85
N LEU A 138 -20.70 1.96 -22.60
CA LEU A 138 -20.74 0.58 -22.12
C LEU A 138 -22.16 0.09 -21.82
N GLY A 139 -23.16 0.97 -21.79
CA GLY A 139 -24.56 0.59 -21.56
C GLY A 139 -24.85 0.01 -20.17
N LEU A 140 -23.94 0.16 -19.20
CA LEU A 140 -24.06 -0.45 -17.87
C LEU A 140 -25.32 -0.02 -17.12
N ALA A 141 -25.66 1.28 -17.18
CA ALA A 141 -26.89 1.79 -16.58
C ALA A 141 -28.12 1.38 -17.40
N ALA A 142 -28.05 1.46 -18.74
CA ALA A 142 -29.15 1.09 -19.63
C ALA A 142 -29.64 -0.36 -19.44
N ALA A 143 -28.75 -1.27 -19.04
CA ALA A 143 -29.08 -2.66 -18.73
C ALA A 143 -30.08 -2.83 -17.57
N TYR A 144 -30.25 -1.81 -16.72
CA TYR A 144 -31.21 -1.78 -15.61
C TYR A 144 -32.54 -1.09 -15.97
N SER A 145 -32.73 -0.71 -17.24
CA SER A 145 -33.96 -0.10 -17.75
C SER A 145 -34.69 -1.06 -18.67
N THR A 146 -36.00 -1.19 -18.51
CA THR A 146 -36.85 -2.02 -19.38
C THR A 146 -36.89 -1.53 -20.83
N ALA A 147 -36.66 -0.24 -21.06
CA ALA A 147 -36.64 0.40 -22.37
C ALA A 147 -35.22 0.65 -22.90
N GLY A 148 -34.17 0.23 -22.17
CA GLY A 148 -32.78 0.51 -22.53
C GLY A 148 -32.37 1.98 -22.34
N ASP A 149 -33.16 2.78 -21.62
CA ASP A 149 -32.82 4.16 -21.30
C ASP A 149 -31.79 4.23 -20.15
N ALA A 150 -30.63 4.81 -20.43
CA ALA A 150 -29.54 4.90 -19.45
C ALA A 150 -29.90 5.78 -18.25
N SER A 151 -30.71 6.82 -18.43
CA SER A 151 -31.08 7.73 -17.35
C SER A 151 -32.00 7.07 -16.32
N ALA A 152 -33.02 6.35 -16.80
CA ALA A 152 -33.92 5.55 -15.98
C ALA A 152 -33.18 4.41 -15.27
N GLY A 153 -32.27 3.72 -15.98
CA GLY A 153 -31.48 2.65 -15.40
C GLY A 153 -30.50 3.13 -14.33
N ALA A 154 -29.85 4.29 -14.52
CA ALA A 154 -28.99 4.90 -13.51
C ALA A 154 -29.74 5.31 -12.23
N ALA A 155 -31.05 5.55 -12.34
CA ALA A 155 -31.93 5.87 -11.21
C ALA A 155 -32.58 4.62 -10.58
N SER A 156 -32.39 3.43 -11.15
CA SER A 156 -33.03 2.20 -10.66
C SER A 156 -32.49 1.77 -9.29
N GLU A 157 -33.32 1.05 -8.54
CA GLU A 157 -32.96 0.51 -7.23
C GLU A 157 -31.75 -0.43 -7.35
N GLU A 158 -31.80 -1.36 -8.29
CA GLU A 158 -30.84 -2.43 -8.46
C GLU A 158 -29.47 -1.90 -8.90
N TYR A 159 -29.42 -0.96 -9.84
CA TYR A 159 -28.17 -0.33 -10.27
C TYR A 159 -27.45 0.31 -9.09
N ASN A 160 -28.18 1.11 -8.31
CA ASN A 160 -27.62 1.83 -7.17
C ASN A 160 -27.25 0.89 -6.01
N ALA A 161 -28.03 -0.16 -5.76
CA ALA A 161 -27.70 -1.18 -4.76
C ALA A 161 -26.38 -1.91 -5.12
N VAL A 162 -26.16 -2.25 -6.40
CA VAL A 162 -24.92 -2.89 -6.86
C VAL A 162 -23.71 -1.98 -6.67
N VAL A 163 -23.82 -0.70 -7.03
CA VAL A 163 -22.72 0.27 -6.81
C VAL A 163 -22.47 0.51 -5.31
N ALA A 164 -23.52 0.54 -4.49
CA ALA A 164 -23.40 0.65 -3.05
C ALA A 164 -22.63 -0.53 -2.44
N LEU A 165 -22.95 -1.76 -2.85
CA LEU A 165 -22.24 -2.98 -2.43
C LEU A 165 -20.78 -2.97 -2.87
N TYR A 166 -20.50 -2.55 -4.10
CA TYR A 166 -19.14 -2.38 -4.59
C TYR A 166 -18.33 -1.47 -3.65
N LEU A 167 -18.82 -0.26 -3.36
CA LEU A 167 -18.12 0.69 -2.47
C LEU A 167 -18.02 0.20 -1.03
N LEU A 168 -19.00 -0.57 -0.55
CA LEU A 168 -18.98 -1.17 0.79
C LEU A 168 -17.80 -2.14 0.94
N VAL A 169 -17.62 -3.04 -0.03
CA VAL A 169 -16.51 -4.01 -0.06
C VAL A 169 -15.17 -3.29 -0.20
N TRP A 170 -15.08 -2.29 -1.07
CA TRP A 170 -13.88 -1.45 -1.20
C TRP A 170 -13.52 -0.75 0.12
N GLY A 171 -14.51 -0.30 0.89
CA GLY A 171 -14.27 0.26 2.22
C GLY A 171 -13.59 -0.72 3.18
N PHE A 172 -13.91 -2.02 3.13
CA PHE A 172 -13.20 -3.03 3.93
C PHE A 172 -11.74 -3.24 3.49
N ALA A 173 -11.48 -3.20 2.18
CA ALA A 173 -10.11 -3.25 1.69
C ALA A 173 -9.32 -2.02 2.19
N LEU A 174 -9.88 -0.81 2.06
CA LEU A 174 -9.25 0.43 2.53
C LEU A 174 -9.04 0.43 4.05
N PHE A 175 -10.00 -0.08 4.82
CA PHE A 175 -9.90 -0.25 6.27
C PHE A 175 -8.73 -1.16 6.66
N THR A 176 -8.52 -2.22 5.89
CA THR A 176 -7.39 -3.14 6.12
C THR A 176 -6.05 -2.41 5.95
N PHE A 177 -5.90 -1.61 4.89
CA PHE A 177 -4.71 -0.78 4.70
C PHE A 177 -4.57 0.30 5.77
N TRP A 178 -5.68 0.88 6.23
CA TRP A 178 -5.68 1.85 7.33
C TRP A 178 -5.01 1.29 8.58
N ILE A 179 -5.37 0.06 8.99
CA ILE A 179 -4.74 -0.61 10.14
C ILE A 179 -3.22 -0.68 9.98
N PHE A 180 -2.73 -1.03 8.78
CA PHE A 180 -1.29 -1.09 8.52
C PHE A 180 -0.62 0.29 8.53
N THR A 181 -1.31 1.34 8.07
CA THR A 181 -0.75 2.71 8.11
C THR A 181 -0.61 3.30 9.52
N LEU A 182 -1.32 2.78 10.51
CA LEU A 182 -1.16 3.18 11.93
C LEU A 182 0.24 2.88 12.48
N ARG A 183 1.02 2.04 11.79
CA ARG A 183 2.43 1.76 12.10
C ARG A 183 3.42 2.69 11.42
N ILE A 184 2.96 3.55 10.50
CA ILE A 184 3.84 4.34 9.62
C ILE A 184 3.89 5.79 10.09
N ASN A 185 2.92 6.62 9.69
CA ASN A 185 2.84 8.02 10.10
C ASN A 185 1.39 8.52 10.09
N ALA A 186 1.15 9.60 10.82
CA ALA A 186 -0.17 10.17 11.06
C ALA A 186 -0.84 10.66 9.78
N VAL A 187 -0.07 11.17 8.80
CA VAL A 187 -0.64 11.64 7.53
C VAL A 187 -1.14 10.47 6.68
N PHE A 188 -0.36 9.39 6.55
CA PHE A 188 -0.81 8.17 5.87
C PHE A 188 -1.99 7.51 6.58
N ALA A 189 -1.96 7.45 7.91
CA ALA A 189 -3.11 7.00 8.70
C ALA A 189 -4.34 7.87 8.47
N GLY A 190 -4.18 9.19 8.36
CA GLY A 190 -5.25 10.12 8.01
C GLY A 190 -5.81 9.84 6.62
N ILE A 191 -4.96 9.72 5.60
CA ILE A 191 -5.35 9.41 4.21
C ILE A 191 -6.19 8.14 4.16
N PHE A 192 -5.70 7.04 4.75
CA PHE A 192 -6.43 5.77 4.72
C PHE A 192 -7.67 5.75 5.62
N GLY A 193 -7.67 6.51 6.72
CA GLY A 193 -8.83 6.64 7.59
C GLY A 193 -9.96 7.39 6.90
N PHE A 194 -9.67 8.56 6.34
CA PHE A 194 -10.66 9.38 5.66
C PHE A 194 -11.16 8.75 4.36
N VAL A 195 -10.31 8.06 3.58
CA VAL A 195 -10.77 7.37 2.35
C VAL A 195 -11.65 6.16 2.69
N THR A 196 -11.36 5.43 3.78
CA THR A 196 -12.22 4.34 4.28
C THR A 196 -13.60 4.85 4.65
N VAL A 197 -13.67 5.88 5.51
CA VAL A 197 -14.94 6.48 5.91
C VAL A 197 -15.65 7.09 4.70
N GLY A 198 -14.91 7.74 3.80
CA GLY A 198 -15.43 8.29 2.55
C GLY A 198 -16.09 7.22 1.67
N ALA A 199 -15.45 6.07 1.49
CA ALA A 199 -16.00 4.96 0.70
C ALA A 199 -17.31 4.43 1.29
N TRP A 200 -17.39 4.24 2.61
CA TRP A 200 -18.63 3.81 3.27
C TRP A 200 -19.72 4.89 3.26
N VAL A 201 -19.38 6.16 3.40
CA VAL A 201 -20.33 7.27 3.26
C VAL A 201 -20.88 7.34 1.83
N LEU A 202 -20.03 7.17 0.81
CA LEU A 202 -20.46 7.12 -0.59
C LEU A 202 -21.30 5.88 -0.90
N SER A 203 -20.96 4.72 -0.35
CA SER A 203 -21.83 3.53 -0.38
C SER A 203 -23.22 3.85 0.18
N GLY A 204 -23.28 4.53 1.33
CA GLY A 204 -24.52 5.03 1.92
C GLY A 204 -25.28 6.00 1.00
N ALA A 205 -24.58 6.84 0.24
CA ALA A 205 -25.22 7.72 -0.75
C ALA A 205 -25.95 6.91 -1.82
N TYR A 206 -25.29 5.89 -2.41
CA TYR A 206 -25.91 5.00 -3.40
C TYR A 206 -27.09 4.19 -2.81
N TRP A 207 -26.98 3.69 -1.57
CA TRP A 207 -28.12 3.07 -0.87
C TRP A 207 -29.31 4.02 -0.68
N LYS A 208 -29.05 5.32 -0.51
CA LYS A 208 -30.12 6.31 -0.42
C LYS A 208 -30.74 6.61 -1.77
N VAL A 209 -29.97 6.58 -2.86
CA VAL A 209 -30.52 6.64 -4.23
C VAL A 209 -31.41 5.43 -4.50
N SER A 210 -30.96 4.21 -4.14
CA SER A 210 -31.73 2.99 -4.40
C SER A 210 -33.10 2.98 -3.71
N ARG A 211 -33.24 3.71 -2.60
CA ARG A 211 -34.49 3.85 -1.83
C ARG A 211 -35.30 5.10 -2.20
N GLY A 212 -34.91 5.83 -3.23
CA GLY A 212 -35.56 7.09 -3.64
C GLY A 212 -35.34 8.27 -2.67
N GLU A 213 -34.42 8.16 -1.71
CA GLU A 213 -34.12 9.20 -0.71
C GLU A 213 -33.09 10.23 -1.22
N TYR A 214 -33.34 10.84 -2.39
CA TYR A 214 -32.37 11.67 -3.12
C TYR A 214 -31.81 12.85 -2.32
N GLY A 215 -32.62 13.46 -1.45
CA GLY A 215 -32.17 14.57 -0.60
C GLY A 215 -31.09 14.16 0.41
N MET A 216 -31.20 12.96 0.98
CA MET A 216 -30.16 12.41 1.86
C MET A 216 -28.98 11.88 1.05
N ALA A 217 -29.23 11.25 -0.10
CA ALA A 217 -28.18 10.79 -1.01
C ALA A 217 -27.24 11.95 -1.40
N GLY A 218 -27.79 13.10 -1.79
CA GLY A 218 -27.00 14.28 -2.12
C GLY A 218 -26.18 14.83 -0.95
N LYS A 219 -26.70 14.76 0.29
CA LYS A 219 -25.93 15.13 1.49
C LYS A 219 -24.76 14.17 1.72
N LEU A 220 -25.00 12.86 1.66
CA LEU A 220 -23.97 11.84 1.82
C LEU A 220 -22.92 11.93 0.71
N GLN A 221 -23.32 12.19 -0.54
CA GLN A 221 -22.40 12.40 -1.65
C GLN A 221 -21.45 13.58 -1.36
N LYS A 222 -21.99 14.72 -0.91
CA LYS A 222 -21.17 15.89 -0.54
C LYS A 222 -20.26 15.60 0.65
N THR A 223 -20.75 14.89 1.66
CA THR A 223 -19.94 14.47 2.81
C THR A 223 -18.81 13.54 2.39
N GLY A 224 -19.09 12.54 1.55
CA GLY A 224 -18.08 11.66 0.98
C GLY A 224 -17.06 12.42 0.14
N GLY A 225 -17.52 13.36 -0.70
CA GLY A 225 -16.67 14.28 -1.44
C GLY A 225 -15.74 15.09 -0.52
N ALA A 226 -16.27 15.66 0.58
CA ALA A 226 -15.47 16.42 1.54
C ALA A 226 -14.40 15.57 2.24
N LEU A 227 -14.72 14.33 2.61
CA LEU A 227 -13.75 13.40 3.18
C LEU A 227 -12.63 13.09 2.18
N LEU A 228 -12.98 12.84 0.91
CA LEU A 228 -12.00 12.62 -0.16
C LEU A 228 -11.19 13.88 -0.49
N PHE A 229 -11.76 15.07 -0.30
CA PHE A 229 -11.02 16.32 -0.44
C PHE A 229 -9.94 16.44 0.64
N ILE A 230 -10.25 16.09 1.89
CA ILE A 230 -9.24 16.03 2.98
C ILE A 230 -8.15 15.03 2.61
N VAL A 231 -8.51 13.84 2.11
CA VAL A 231 -7.55 12.85 1.61
C VAL A 231 -6.63 13.46 0.55
N ALA A 232 -7.20 14.20 -0.40
CA ALA A 232 -6.44 14.80 -1.47
C ALA A 232 -5.50 15.92 -0.97
N VAL A 233 -5.93 16.74 0.00
CA VAL A 233 -5.06 17.75 0.65
C VAL A 233 -3.90 17.09 1.40
N LEU A 234 -4.17 16.04 2.20
CA LEU A 234 -3.13 15.29 2.90
C LEU A 234 -2.18 14.59 1.92
N GLY A 235 -2.71 14.06 0.82
CA GLY A 235 -1.91 13.48 -0.24
C GLY A 235 -1.02 14.51 -0.94
N TRP A 236 -1.52 15.72 -1.21
CA TRP A 236 -0.74 16.81 -1.80
C TRP A 236 0.39 17.24 -0.88
N TYR A 237 0.11 17.31 0.42
CA TYR A 237 1.13 17.51 1.44
C TYR A 237 2.21 16.42 1.35
N MET A 238 1.84 15.13 1.31
CA MET A 238 2.82 14.04 1.19
C MET A 238 3.63 14.08 -0.11
N ILE A 239 3.03 14.44 -1.24
CA ILE A 239 3.78 14.65 -2.50
C ILE A 239 4.88 15.70 -2.28
N PHE A 240 4.52 16.85 -1.71
CA PHE A 240 5.48 17.91 -1.45
C PHE A 240 6.59 17.46 -0.48
N VAL A 241 6.24 16.77 0.62
CA VAL A 241 7.21 16.23 1.57
C VAL A 241 8.20 15.29 0.88
N MET A 242 7.70 14.32 0.10
CA MET A 242 8.58 13.35 -0.57
C MET A 242 9.43 14.01 -1.65
N MET A 243 8.86 14.90 -2.48
CA MET A 243 9.64 15.60 -3.49
C MET A 243 10.70 16.53 -2.89
N ALA A 244 10.38 17.21 -1.78
CA ALA A 244 11.35 18.04 -1.06
C ALA A 244 12.53 17.20 -0.56
N ALA A 245 12.27 16.00 -0.02
CA ALA A 245 13.30 15.07 0.42
C ALA A 245 14.18 14.57 -0.76
N GLU A 246 13.57 14.13 -1.87
CA GLU A 246 14.30 13.68 -3.07
C GLU A 246 15.15 14.81 -3.69
N MET A 247 14.62 16.04 -3.68
CA MET A 247 15.31 17.23 -4.17
C MET A 247 16.31 17.83 -3.16
N ARG A 248 16.45 17.21 -1.97
CA ARG A 248 17.34 17.65 -0.89
C ARG A 248 17.09 19.10 -0.44
N LEU A 249 15.83 19.53 -0.45
CA LEU A 249 15.44 20.79 0.17
C LEU A 249 15.65 20.69 1.68
N THR A 250 16.09 21.78 2.31
CA THR A 250 16.41 21.83 3.75
C THR A 250 15.16 21.88 4.65
N VAL A 251 13.97 21.81 4.07
CA VAL A 251 12.70 21.91 4.79
C VAL A 251 12.28 20.53 5.28
N ASN A 252 12.26 20.35 6.60
CA ASN A 252 11.73 19.15 7.25
C ASN A 252 10.29 19.39 7.69
N LEU A 253 9.35 18.80 6.97
CA LEU A 253 7.92 18.92 7.26
C LEU A 253 7.42 17.74 8.11
N PRO A 254 6.60 17.99 9.14
CA PRO A 254 6.19 16.94 10.07
C PRO A 254 5.16 15.99 9.46
N VAL A 255 5.44 14.69 9.46
CA VAL A 255 4.48 13.65 9.05
C VAL A 255 3.84 12.92 10.24
N GLY A 256 4.37 13.12 11.44
CA GLY A 256 3.91 12.48 12.68
C GLY A 256 4.23 10.99 12.70
N ASP A 257 5.47 10.63 13.01
CA ASP A 257 5.90 9.23 13.10
C ASP A 257 5.08 8.48 14.18
N LEU A 258 4.39 7.41 13.78
CA LEU A 258 3.58 6.59 14.68
C LEU A 258 4.29 5.31 15.12
N SER A 259 5.46 5.01 14.56
CA SER A 259 6.21 3.77 14.83
C SER A 259 6.58 3.62 16.31
N HIS A 260 6.73 4.73 17.03
CA HIS A 260 7.04 4.75 18.46
C HIS A 260 5.97 4.13 19.36
N PHE A 261 4.72 3.99 18.88
CA PHE A 261 3.65 3.30 19.61
C PHE A 261 3.71 1.77 19.47
N TRP A 262 4.60 1.25 18.63
CA TRP A 262 4.67 -0.17 18.30
C TRP A 262 5.99 -0.78 18.76
N ARG A 263 5.95 -2.04 19.20
CA ARG A 263 7.16 -2.78 19.57
C ARG A 263 8.04 -2.93 18.33
N ARG A 264 9.30 -2.55 18.49
CA ARG A 264 10.38 -2.74 17.52
C ARG A 264 10.48 -4.23 17.12
N THR A 265 10.49 -4.49 15.82
CA THR A 265 10.56 -5.85 15.23
C THR A 265 11.87 -6.08 14.47
N ASP A 266 12.80 -5.14 14.60
CA ASP A 266 14.19 -5.11 14.13
C ASP A 266 15.12 -5.99 14.99
N VAL A 267 14.55 -6.77 15.91
CA VAL A 267 15.23 -7.85 16.64
C VAL A 267 15.36 -9.03 15.68
N GLU A 268 16.57 -9.60 15.54
CA GLU A 268 16.74 -10.86 14.80
C GLU A 268 15.72 -11.87 15.32
N LEU A 269 14.99 -12.57 14.43
CA LEU A 269 13.97 -13.54 14.84
C LEU A 269 14.51 -14.58 15.84
N ALA A 270 15.81 -14.91 15.76
CA ALA A 270 16.52 -15.78 16.69
C ALA A 270 16.66 -15.21 18.13
N GLN A 271 16.52 -13.90 18.30
CA GLN A 271 16.49 -13.22 19.59
C GLN A 271 15.04 -13.07 20.10
N MET A 272 14.05 -12.98 19.21
CA MET A 272 12.63 -12.94 19.58
C MET A 272 12.16 -14.25 20.26
N GLU A 273 12.66 -15.42 19.84
CA GLU A 273 12.37 -16.71 20.48
C GLU A 273 13.01 -16.87 21.88
N LYS A 274 14.01 -16.05 22.22
CA LYS A 274 14.66 -16.10 23.54
C LYS A 274 13.99 -15.22 24.58
N GLU A 275 13.00 -14.44 24.16
CA GLU A 275 12.26 -13.49 24.99
C GLU A 275 10.80 -13.92 25.27
N GLU A 276 10.38 -15.09 24.77
CA GLU A 276 9.15 -15.80 25.18
C GLU A 276 9.43 -16.82 26.28
#